data_AF-A0A5K1B9R8-F1
#
_entry.id   AF-A0A5K1B9R8-F1
#
_cell.length_a   1.000
_cell.length_b   1.000
_cell.length_c   1.000
_cell.angle_alpha   90.00
_cell.angle_beta   90.00
_cell.angle_gamma   90.00
#
_symmetry.space_group_name_H-M   'P 1'
#
loop_
_entity.id
_entity.type
_entity.pdbx_description
1 polymer ?
#
loop_
_entity_poly.entity_id
_entity_poly.type
_entity_poly.pdbx_seq_one_letter_code
_entity_poly.pdbx_strand_id
1 'polypeptide(L)' 'MELSLPFLHPYLDSIGPNFRGGANFASGGSTIRPQNKSFTQGGASPFSLDFQSYQFMELKQRSNDSINE' A
#
# COMPACT_ATOMS: atom_id res chain seq x y z
N MET A 1 16.96 -19.21 8.89
CA MET A 1 15.52 -19.48 9.01
C MET A 1 14.87 -18.68 7.91
N GLU A 2 14.55 -19.30 6.77
CA GLU A 2 13.74 -18.63 5.75
C GLU A 2 12.30 -18.64 6.24
N LEU A 3 11.65 -17.48 6.18
CA LEU A 3 10.22 -17.40 6.41
C LEU A 3 9.55 -17.92 5.13
N SER A 4 8.95 -19.11 5.16
CA SER A 4 8.33 -19.78 4.01
C SER A 4 7.07 -19.06 3.46
N LEU A 5 6.89 -17.78 3.78
CA LEU A 5 5.79 -16.95 3.33
C LEU A 5 6.29 -16.08 2.17
N PRO A 6 5.52 -15.93 1.09
CA PRO A 6 5.91 -15.06 0.00
C PRO A 6 6.10 -13.63 0.52
N PHE A 7 7.21 -12.99 0.14
CA PHE A 7 7.49 -11.61 0.52
C PHE A 7 6.41 -10.68 -0.08
N LEU A 8 5.93 -9.74 0.74
CA LEU A 8 5.03 -8.68 0.30
C LEU A 8 5.81 -7.65 -0.52
N HIS A 9 5.34 -7.33 -1.72
CA HIS A 9 5.90 -6.24 -2.52
C HIS A 9 5.42 -4.88 -1.99
N PRO A 10 6.25 -3.82 -1.99
CA PRO A 10 5.77 -2.46 -1.74
C PRO A 10 4.72 -2.08 -2.78
N TYR A 11 3.59 -1.51 -2.35
CA TYR A 11 2.51 -1.16 -3.28
C TYR A 11 2.92 -0.10 -4.32
N LEU A 12 3.80 0.83 -3.93
CA LEU A 12 4.28 1.91 -4.82
C LEU A 12 5.54 1.52 -5.62
N ASP A 13 5.84 0.23 -5.72
CA ASP A 13 6.93 -0.24 -6.58
C ASP A 13 6.58 -0.04 -8.06
N SER A 14 7.43 0.70 -8.78
CA SER A 14 7.10 1.28 -10.09
C SER A 14 7.35 0.35 -11.28
N ILE A 15 8.06 -0.77 -11.10
CA ILE A 15 8.49 -1.63 -12.21
C ILE A 15 8.07 -3.08 -11.98
N GLY A 16 7.07 -3.52 -12.74
CA GLY A 16 6.63 -4.92 -12.80
C GLY A 16 6.29 -5.54 -11.44
N PRO A 17 5.53 -4.86 -10.55
CA PRO A 17 5.24 -5.42 -9.25
C PRO A 17 4.42 -6.72 -9.38
N ASN A 18 4.88 -7.76 -8.69
CA ASN A 18 4.18 -9.04 -8.61
C ASN A 18 3.47 -9.18 -7.27
N PHE A 19 2.20 -8.78 -7.23
CA PHE A 19 1.40 -8.82 -6.00
C PHE A 19 0.76 -10.18 -5.71
N ARG A 20 1.18 -11.28 -6.36
CA ARG A 20 0.67 -12.64 -6.05
C ARG A 20 0.92 -13.05 -4.59
N GLY A 21 2.02 -12.57 -3.99
CA GLY A 21 2.32 -12.73 -2.57
C GLY A 21 1.65 -11.72 -1.64
N GLY A 22 0.85 -10.80 -2.19
CA GLY A 22 0.31 -9.62 -1.52
C GLY A 22 1.16 -8.37 -1.73
N ALA A 23 0.63 -7.25 -1.23
CA ALA A 23 1.30 -5.95 -1.25
C ALA A 23 1.32 -5.31 0.15
N ASN A 24 2.39 -4.57 0.45
CA ASN A 24 2.50 -3.74 1.63
C ASN A 24 2.11 -2.29 1.30
N PHE A 25 1.07 -1.79 1.94
CA PHE A 25 0.54 -0.43 1.79
C PHE A 25 1.02 0.53 2.89
N ALA A 26 1.77 0.02 3.88
CA ALA A 26 2.18 0.80 5.02
C ALA A 26 3.16 1.91 4.61
N SER A 27 2.87 3.13 5.05
CA SER A 27 3.80 4.25 4.99
C SER A 27 4.29 4.60 6.40
N GLY A 28 5.59 4.78 6.55
CA GLY A 28 6.21 5.19 7.81
C GLY A 28 5.74 6.59 8.24
N GLY A 29 5.53 6.79 9.54
CA GLY A 29 5.06 8.08 10.07
C GLY A 29 3.60 8.39 9.72
N SER A 30 2.82 7.40 9.27
CA SER A 30 1.40 7.58 8.98
C SER A 30 0.54 7.65 10.24
N THR A 31 -0.55 8.38 10.12
CA THR A 31 -1.54 8.59 11.17
C THR A 31 -2.87 7.98 10.77
N ILE A 32 -3.76 7.77 11.76
CA ILE A 32 -5.13 7.32 11.49
C ILE A 32 -5.91 8.38 10.69
N ARG A 33 -5.73 9.66 11.05
CA ARG A 33 -6.43 10.78 10.39
C ARG A 33 -5.62 11.34 9.21
N PRO A 34 -6.28 11.81 8.14
CA PRO A 34 -5.63 12.55 7.07
C PRO A 34 -4.87 13.78 7.57
N GLN A 35 -3.75 14.08 6.93
CA GLN A 35 -2.92 15.23 7.24
C GLN A 35 -3.25 16.39 6.30
N ASN A 36 -3.27 17.61 6.85
CA ASN A 36 -3.49 18.85 6.09
C ASN A 36 -2.19 19.61 5.77
N LYS A 37 -1.04 19.04 6.12
CA LYS A 37 0.30 19.57 5.84
C LYS A 37 1.09 18.52 5.08
N SER A 38 2.11 18.95 4.33
CA SER A 38 3.06 18.03 3.71
C SER A 38 3.93 17.34 4.77
N PHE A 39 4.55 16.22 4.39
CA PHE A 39 5.54 15.55 5.23
C PHE A 39 6.67 16.50 5.68
N THR A 40 7.16 17.37 4.78
CA THR A 40 8.23 18.33 5.08
C THR A 40 7.83 19.42 6.07
N GLN A 41 6.53 19.71 6.22
CA GLN A 41 6.03 20.72 7.15
C GLN A 41 5.49 20.13 8.46
N GLY A 42 4.85 18.96 8.39
CA GLY A 42 4.14 18.35 9.51
C GLY A 42 4.82 17.10 10.09
N GLY A 43 5.81 16.53 9.40
CA GLY A 43 6.53 15.31 9.82
C GLY A 43 5.73 14.01 9.73
N ALA A 44 4.41 14.09 9.58
CA ALA A 44 3.54 12.94 9.38
C ALA A 44 3.41 12.61 7.88
N SER A 45 3.34 11.31 7.57
CA SER A 45 3.14 10.85 6.20
C SER A 45 1.78 11.30 5.65
N PRO A 46 1.70 11.67 4.36
CA PRO A 46 0.45 12.06 3.73
C PRO A 46 -0.50 10.87 3.49
N PHE A 47 -0.01 9.63 3.64
CA PHE A 47 -0.78 8.41 3.42
C PHE A 47 -1.39 7.90 4.72
N SER A 48 -2.51 8.50 5.16
CA SER A 48 -3.22 8.08 6.36
C SER A 48 -3.81 6.67 6.25
N LEU A 49 -4.22 6.08 7.39
CA LEU A 49 -4.71 4.70 7.44
C LEU A 49 -5.92 4.45 6.51
N ASP A 50 -6.83 5.41 6.42
CA ASP A 50 -7.97 5.37 5.49
C ASP A 50 -7.49 5.35 4.03
N PHE A 51 -6.48 6.13 3.69
CA PHE A 51 -5.89 6.13 2.35
C PHE A 51 -5.16 4.84 2.00
N GLN A 52 -4.42 4.25 2.96
CA GLN A 52 -3.80 2.93 2.79
C GLN A 52 -4.86 1.84 2.60
N SER A 53 -5.98 1.92 3.32
CA SER A 53 -7.12 1.00 3.17
C SER A 53 -7.80 1.16 1.81
N TYR A 54 -7.94 2.40 1.32
CA TYR A 54 -8.46 2.67 -0.01
C TYR A 54 -7.57 2.05 -1.10
N GLN A 55 -6.25 2.22 -1.02
CA GLN A 55 -5.30 1.58 -1.95
C GLN A 55 -5.42 0.05 -1.95
N PHE A 56 -5.60 -0.57 -0.78
CA PHE A 56 -5.84 -2.01 -0.68
C PHE A 56 -7.12 -2.44 -1.42
N MET A 57 -8.21 -1.70 -1.24
CA MET A 57 -9.47 -1.99 -1.92
C MET A 57 -9.36 -1.84 -3.44
N GLU A 58 -8.68 -0.80 -3.90
CA GLU A 58 -8.36 -0.61 -5.33
C GLU A 58 -7.55 -1.79 -5.89
N LEU A 59 -6.48 -2.21 -5.20
CA LEU A 59 -5.68 -3.36 -5.65
C LEU A 59 -6.54 -4.62 -5.73
N LYS A 60 -7.38 -4.87 -4.72
CA LYS A 60 -8.27 -6.02 -4.68
C LYS A 60 -9.27 -6.00 -5.85
N GLN A 61 -9.86 -4.85 -6.15
CA GLN A 61 -10.80 -4.72 -7.26
C GLN A 61 -10.11 -4.98 -8.61
N ARG A 62 -8.97 -4.31 -8.87
CA ARG A 62 -8.20 -4.51 -10.12
C ARG A 62 -7.72 -5.94 -10.29
N SER A 63 -7.33 -6.60 -9.19
CA SER A 63 -6.94 -8.01 -9.22
C SER A 63 -8.11 -8.89 -9.66
N ASN A 64 -9.32 -8.64 -9.16
CA ASN A 64 -10.50 -9.39 -9.58
C ASN A 64 -10.87 -9.11 -11.04
N ASP A 65 -10.81 -7.84 -11.47
CA ASP A 65 -11.10 -7.47 -12.86
C ASP A 65 -10.14 -8.18 -13.82
N SER A 66 -8.84 -8.23 -13.50
CA SER A 66 -7.83 -8.95 -14.28
C SER A 66 -7.97 -10.48 -14.30
N ILE A 67 -8.73 -11.06 -13.37
CA ILE A 67 -9.06 -12.49 -13.36
C ILE A 67 -10.31 -12.79 -14.19
N ASN A 68 -11.19 -11.79 -14.38
CA ASN A 68 -12.45 -11.91 -15.10
C ASN A 68 -12.33 -11.54 -16.59
N GLU A 69 -11.15 -11.13 -17.05
CA GLU A 69 -10.78 -10.88 -18.45
C GLU A 69 -9.96 -12.06 -19.00
#